data_AF-A0A7X4LQC6-F1
#
_entry.id   AF-A0A7X4LQC6-F1
#
_cell.length_a   1.000
_cell.length_b   1.000
_cell.length_c   1.000
_cell.angle_alpha   90.00
_cell.angle_beta   90.00
_cell.angle_gamma   90.00
#
_symmetry.space_group_name_H-M   'P 1'
#
loop_
_entity.id
_entity.type
_entity.pdbx_description
1 polymer ?
#
loop_
_entity_poly.entity_id
_entity_poly.type
_entity_poly.pdbx_seq_one_letter_code
_entity_poly.pdbx_strand_id
1 'polypeptide(L)'
;MDTRIQFRVDEETKHLAQQMAESQGRTLSDACRELTEQLAEQQRKALSHDAWLTEQVNLAFDKFDSGRAVFVDQESAKNRMAARKAKIRKQGQ
;
A
#
# COMPACT_ATOMS: atom_id res chain seq x y z
N MET A 1 -14.06 -21.63 -3.71
CA MET A 1 -13.17 -22.59 -3.02
C MET A 1 -13.15 -22.17 -1.56
N ASP A 2 -13.62 -23.03 -0.65
CA ASP A 2 -13.61 -22.73 0.78
C ASP A 2 -12.28 -23.22 1.36
N THR A 3 -11.43 -22.29 1.81
CA THR A 3 -10.10 -22.60 2.35
C THR A 3 -10.13 -22.39 3.86
N ARG A 4 -9.96 -23.47 4.62
CA ARG A 4 -10.02 -23.45 6.09
C ARG A 4 -8.63 -23.28 6.69
N ILE A 5 -8.52 -22.36 7.65
CA ILE A 5 -7.30 -22.14 8.44
C ILE A 5 -7.56 -22.65 9.87
N GLN A 6 -6.61 -23.40 10.43
CA GLN A 6 -6.65 -23.87 11.81
C GLN A 6 -5.47 -23.31 12.58
N PHE A 7 -5.73 -22.67 13.72
CA PHE A 7 -4.69 -22.12 14.59
C PHE A 7 -4.60 -22.94 15.86
N ARG A 8 -3.37 -23.15 16.35
CA ARG A 8 -3.11 -23.64 17.71
C ARG A 8 -2.89 -22.45 18.61
N VAL A 9 -3.71 -22.33 19.64
CA VAL A 9 -3.63 -21.28 20.65
C VAL A 9 -3.87 -21.90 22.02
N ASP A 10 -3.29 -21.29 23.05
CA ASP A 10 -3.53 -21.70 24.43
C ASP A 10 -4.98 -21.43 24.85
N GLU A 11 -5.48 -22.23 25.78
CA GLU A 11 -6.89 -22.19 26.19
C GLU A 11 -7.26 -20.85 26.87
N GLU A 12 -6.34 -20.28 27.64
CA GLU A 12 -6.49 -18.95 28.22
C GLU A 12 -6.59 -17.86 27.15
N THR A 13 -5.72 -17.91 26.13
CA THR A 13 -5.73 -16.96 25.00
C THR A 13 -7.04 -17.06 24.22
N LYS A 14 -7.54 -18.28 23.99
CA LYS A 14 -8.85 -18.50 23.34
C LYS A 14 -9.98 -17.86 24.15
N HIS A 15 -9.99 -18.06 25.47
CA HIS A 15 -11.05 -17.56 26.32
C HIS A 15 -11.08 -16.02 26.38
N LEU A 16 -9.91 -15.39 26.53
CA LEU A 16 -9.78 -13.93 26.52
C LEU A 16 -10.15 -13.31 25.17
N ALA A 17 -9.67 -13.91 24.07
CA ALA A 17 -9.99 -13.44 22.73
C ALA A 17 -11.49 -13.58 22.40
N GLN A 18 -12.12 -14.66 22.88
CA GLN A 18 -13.54 -14.87 22.72
C GLN A 18 -14.37 -13.84 23.52
N GLN A 19 -13.99 -13.57 24.77
CA GLN A 19 -14.64 -12.54 25.60
C GLN A 19 -14.54 -11.15 24.94
N MET A 20 -13.39 -10.82 24.36
CA MET A 20 -13.21 -9.57 23.63
C MET A 20 -14.09 -9.49 22.38
N ALA A 21 -14.10 -10.54 21.56
CA ALA A 21 -14.92 -10.58 20.35
C ALA A 21 -16.42 -10.46 20.68
N GLU A 22 -16.89 -11.20 21.68
CA GLU A 22 -18.28 -11.15 22.16
C GLU A 22 -18.66 -9.77 22.69
N SER A 23 -17.75 -9.09 23.42
CA SER A 23 -17.97 -7.70 23.88
C SER A 23 -18.12 -6.70 22.73
N GLN A 24 -17.59 -7.01 21.55
CA GLN A 24 -17.72 -6.20 20.33
C GLN A 24 -18.85 -6.71 19.43
N GLY A 25 -19.64 -7.68 19.88
CA GLY A 25 -20.76 -8.28 19.14
C GLY A 25 -20.33 -9.09 17.92
N ARG A 26 -19.09 -9.61 17.91
CA ARG A 26 -18.52 -10.38 16.79
C ARG A 26 -18.02 -11.73 17.26
N THR A 27 -17.88 -12.69 16.36
CA THR A 27 -17.24 -13.98 16.70
C THR A 27 -15.73 -13.89 16.54
N LEU A 28 -14.98 -14.73 17.28
CA LEU A 28 -13.54 -14.87 17.10
C LEU A 28 -13.18 -15.26 15.65
N SER A 29 -14.04 -16.05 15.00
CA SER A 29 -13.85 -16.45 13.60
C SER A 29 -13.97 -15.27 12.63
N ASP A 30 -14.91 -14.36 12.87
CA ASP A 30 -15.08 -13.17 12.02
C ASP A 30 -13.90 -12.21 12.17
N ALA A 31 -13.41 -12.00 13.40
CA ALA A 31 -12.24 -11.18 13.66
C ALA A 31 -10.97 -11.76 12.98
N CYS A 32 -10.77 -13.08 13.06
CA CYS A 32 -9.66 -13.75 12.37
C CYS A 32 -9.79 -13.67 10.85
N ARG A 33 -11.01 -13.76 10.31
CA ARG A 33 -11.27 -13.62 8.87
C ARG A 33 -10.91 -12.22 8.39
N GLU A 34 -11.41 -11.19 9.07
CA GLU A 34 -11.12 -9.78 8.74
C GLU A 34 -9.63 -9.49 8.79
N LEU A 35 -8.93 -9.95 9.83
CA LEU A 35 -7.48 -9.80 9.94
C LEU A 35 -6.75 -10.46 8.77
N THR A 36 -7.18 -11.66 8.37
CA THR A 36 -6.57 -12.38 7.23
C THR A 36 -6.79 -11.63 5.92
N GLU A 37 -7.97 -11.06 5.71
CA GLU A 37 -8.29 -10.24 4.53
C GLU A 37 -7.45 -8.95 4.49
N GLN A 38 -7.30 -8.27 5.63
CA GLN A 38 -6.46 -7.07 5.76
C GLN A 38 -4.99 -7.36 5.44
N LEU A 39 -4.44 -8.47 5.97
CA LEU A 39 -3.07 -8.89 5.67
C LEU A 39 -2.89 -9.20 4.18
N ALA A 40 -3.85 -9.90 3.56
CA ALA A 40 -3.81 -10.19 2.13
C ALA A 40 -3.89 -8.90 1.27
N GLU A 41 -4.70 -7.92 1.68
CA GLU A 41 -4.77 -6.62 1.00
C GLU A 41 -3.47 -5.83 1.13
N GLN A 42 -2.87 -5.79 2.31
CA GLN A 42 -1.56 -5.16 2.53
C GLN A 42 -0.48 -5.80 1.66
N GLN A 43 -0.43 -7.13 1.60
CA GLN A 43 0.51 -7.84 0.73
C GLN A 43 0.28 -7.52 -0.76
N ARG A 44 -0.98 -7.48 -1.21
CA ARG A 44 -1.32 -7.08 -2.58
C ARG A 44 -0.88 -5.65 -2.89
N LYS A 45 -1.07 -4.72 -1.96
CA LYS A 45 -0.61 -3.33 -2.10
C LYS A 45 0.91 -3.25 -2.21
N ALA A 46 1.64 -3.98 -1.37
CA ALA A 46 3.10 -4.04 -1.44
C ALA A 46 3.59 -4.59 -2.79
N LEU A 47 3.07 -5.75 -3.21
CA LEU A 47 3.44 -6.35 -4.50
C LEU A 47 3.06 -5.46 -5.69
N SER A 48 1.89 -4.84 -5.65
CA SER A 48 1.47 -3.89 -6.69
C SER A 48 2.35 -2.65 -6.71
N HIS A 49 2.82 -2.17 -5.56
CA HIS A 49 3.72 -1.04 -5.47
C HIS A 49 5.09 -1.39 -6.03
N ASP A 50 5.64 -2.56 -5.68
CA ASP A 50 6.92 -3.04 -6.19
C ASP A 50 6.88 -3.27 -7.71
N ALA A 51 5.79 -3.86 -8.22
CA ALA A 51 5.59 -4.05 -9.65
C ALA A 51 5.52 -2.70 -10.39
N TRP A 52 4.74 -1.75 -9.85
CA TRP A 52 4.65 -0.40 -10.40
C TRP A 52 6.00 0.32 -10.38
N LEU A 53 6.74 0.24 -9.27
CA LEU A 53 8.04 0.86 -9.13
C LEU A 53 9.05 0.28 -10.13
N THR A 54 9.05 -1.05 -10.28
CA THR A 54 9.90 -1.75 -11.25
C THR A 54 9.59 -1.30 -12.68
N GLU A 55 8.31 -1.16 -13.03
CA GLU A 55 7.91 -0.63 -14.34
C GLU A 55 8.38 0.80 -14.56
N GLN A 56 8.22 1.70 -13.58
CA GLN A 56 8.68 3.08 -13.69
C GLN A 56 10.20 3.18 -13.84
N VAL A 57 10.95 2.33 -13.15
CA VAL A 57 12.40 2.25 -13.28
C VAL A 57 12.79 1.78 -14.68
N ASN A 58 12.16 0.72 -15.19
CA ASN A 58 12.41 0.22 -16.54
C ASN A 58 12.10 1.28 -17.61
N LEU A 59 10.97 1.99 -17.48
CA LEU A 59 10.63 3.11 -18.39
C LEU A 59 11.67 4.24 -18.34
N ALA A 60 12.26 4.50 -17.18
CA ALA A 60 13.34 5.49 -17.06
C ALA A 60 14.62 5.02 -17.78
N PHE A 61 14.97 3.74 -17.66
CA PHE A 61 16.09 3.15 -18.40
C PHE A 61 15.85 3.13 -19.92
N ASP A 62 14.67 2.71 -20.38
CA ASP A 62 14.31 2.77 -21.80
C ASP A 62 14.39 4.19 -22.38
N LYS A 63 14.00 5.19 -21.57
CA LYS A 63 14.10 6.60 -21.96
C LYS A 63 15.56 7.07 -22.05
N PHE A 64 16.42 6.56 -21.17
CA PHE A 64 17.86 6.80 -21.23
C PHE A 64 18.49 6.15 -22.45
N ASP A 65 18.23 4.86 -22.67
CA ASP A 65 18.78 4.08 -23.79
C ASP A 65 18.30 4.59 -25.15
N SER A 66 17.06 5.09 -25.23
CA SER A 66 16.54 5.74 -26.45
C SER A 66 17.04 7.18 -26.67
N GLY A 67 17.96 7.69 -25.82
CA GLY A 67 18.54 9.04 -25.95
C GLY A 67 17.54 10.18 -25.68
N ARG A 68 16.37 9.88 -25.12
CA ARG A 68 15.30 10.85 -24.80
C ARG A 68 15.36 11.34 -23.36
N ALA A 69 16.35 10.90 -22.59
CA ALA A 69 16.55 11.37 -21.22
C ALA A 69 17.01 12.83 -21.23
N VAL A 70 16.31 13.66 -20.44
CA VAL A 70 16.69 15.05 -20.21
C VAL A 70 17.05 15.17 -18.75
N PHE A 71 18.31 15.48 -18.51
CA PHE A 71 18.81 15.77 -17.16
C PHE A 71 18.49 17.21 -16.81
N VAL A 72 18.12 17.43 -15.56
CA VAL A 72 17.77 18.75 -15.04
C VAL A 72 18.56 18.96 -13.77
N ASP A 73 19.20 20.11 -13.62
CA ASP A 73 19.87 20.46 -12.38
C ASP A 73 18.85 20.69 -11.26
N GLN A 74 19.33 20.56 -10.03
CA GLN A 74 18.47 20.64 -8.84
C GLN A 74 17.78 22.00 -8.69
N GLU A 75 18.45 23.09 -9.06
CA GLU A 75 17.92 24.44 -8.89
C GLU A 75 16.81 24.73 -9.91
N SER A 76 17.03 24.39 -11.17
CA SER A 76 16.03 24.45 -12.23
C SER A 76 14.83 23.55 -11.95
N ALA A 77 15.04 22.34 -11.41
CA ALA A 77 13.95 21.45 -11.02
C ALA A 77 13.09 22.07 -9.90
N LYS A 78 13.71 22.64 -8.87
CA LYS A 78 13.01 23.34 -7.77
C LYS A 78 12.20 24.53 -8.29
N ASN A 79 12.80 25.36 -9.15
CA ASN A 79 12.14 26.55 -9.70
C ASN A 79 10.94 26.17 -10.59
N ARG A 80 11.08 25.15 -11.45
CA ARG A 80 9.97 24.63 -12.27
C ARG A 80 8.83 24.07 -11.42
N MET A 81 9.14 23.34 -10.36
CA MET A 81 8.13 22.79 -9.45
C MET A 81 7.45 23.87 -8.62
N ALA A 82 8.17 24.90 -8.18
CA ALA A 82 7.59 26.05 -7.49
C ALA A 82 6.61 26.81 -8.39
N ALA A 83 7.01 27.10 -9.64
CA ALA A 83 6.14 27.73 -10.63
C ALA A 83 4.89 26.90 -10.94
N ARG A 84 5.04 25.57 -11.06
CA ARG A 84 3.91 24.64 -11.28
C ARG A 84 2.94 24.61 -10.10
N LYS A 85 3.45 24.53 -8.86
CA LYS A 85 2.62 24.59 -7.64
C LYS A 85 1.84 25.91 -7.54
N ALA A 86 2.49 27.03 -7.84
CA ALA A 86 1.84 28.34 -7.84
C ALA A 86 0.72 28.43 -8.90
N LYS A 87 0.93 27.84 -10.09
CA LYS A 87 -0.09 27.82 -11.16
C LYS A 87 -1.33 27.01 -10.77
N ILE A 88 -1.14 25.82 -10.18
CA ILE A 88 -2.26 24.98 -9.70
C ILE A 88 -3.03 25.71 -8.59
N ARG A 89 -2.32 26.33 -7.65
CA ARG A 89 -2.96 27.09 -6.56
C ARG A 89 -3.77 28.28 -7.05
N LYS A 90 -3.36 28.92 -8.15
CA LYS A 90 -4.10 30.00 -8.81
C LYS A 90 -5.31 29.52 -9.64
N GLN A 91 -5.38 28.25 -10.01
CA GLN A 91 -6.51 27.67 -10.75
C GLN A 91 -7.63 27.13 -9.85
N GLY A 92 -7.37 27.00 -8.55
CA GLY A 92 -8.36 26.60 -7.54
C GLY A 92 -8.92 27.77 -6.71
N GLN A 93 -8.63 29.02 -7.11
CA GLN A 93 -9.28 30.26 -6.65
C GLN A 93 -10.23 30.74 -7.73
#